data_AF-A0A067DVI4-F1
#
_entry.id   AF-A0A067DVI4-F1
#
_cell.length_a   1.000
_cell.length_b   1.000
_cell.length_c   1.000
_cell.angle_alpha   90.00
_cell.angle_beta   90.00
_cell.angle_gamma   90.00
#
_symmetry.space_group_name_H-M   'P 1'
#
loop_
_entity.id
_entity.type
_entity.pdbx_description
1 polymer ?
#
loop_
_entity_poly.entity_id
_entity_poly.type
_entity_poly.pdbx_seq_one_letter_code
_entity_poly.pdbx_strand_id
1 'polypeptide(L)'
;IESVFKGKACTEIRESALGLTKRLAQTAQETFGDFEEAVEKDATKTAVLDGTVHPLTSYVINYVKFLFDYQSTLKQLFQEFENGTESDSQLASVTMRIMQALQTNLDGKSKQYKDPALTHLFLMNNIHYMVRSVRSCLACS
;
A
#
# COMPACT_ATOMS: atom_id res chain seq x y z
N ILE A 1 -1.65 2.24 -28.80
CA ILE A 1 -3.04 1.88 -29.18
C ILE A 1 -3.61 2.93 -30.14
N GLU A 2 -3.71 4.18 -29.72
CA GLU A 2 -4.19 5.29 -30.58
C GLU A 2 -3.38 5.47 -31.88
N SER A 3 -2.07 5.24 -31.85
CA SER A 3 -1.21 5.38 -33.02
C SER A 3 -1.30 4.23 -34.03
N VAL A 4 -1.79 3.06 -33.62
CA VAL A 4 -1.87 1.85 -34.46
C VAL A 4 -3.30 1.62 -34.95
N PHE A 5 -4.29 1.81 -34.07
CA PHE A 5 -5.71 1.58 -34.34
C PHE A 5 -6.42 2.89 -34.74
N LYS A 6 -6.13 3.36 -35.96
CA LYS A 6 -6.66 4.63 -36.48
C LYS A 6 -8.00 4.45 -37.21
N GLY A 7 -8.80 5.53 -37.24
CA GLY A 7 -10.05 5.60 -38.00
C GLY A 7 -11.28 5.04 -37.28
N LYS A 8 -12.48 5.33 -37.82
CA LYS A 8 -13.77 4.96 -37.21
C LYS A 8 -13.96 3.45 -37.04
N ALA A 9 -13.45 2.64 -37.98
CA ALA A 9 -13.58 1.19 -37.91
C ALA A 9 -12.82 0.56 -36.73
N CYS A 10 -11.83 1.26 -36.17
CA CYS A 10 -11.03 0.79 -35.04
C CYS A 10 -11.48 1.40 -33.69
N THR A 11 -12.58 2.17 -33.66
CA THR A 11 -13.06 2.81 -32.43
C THR A 11 -13.43 1.79 -31.36
N GLU A 12 -14.14 0.72 -31.73
CA GLU A 12 -14.57 -0.33 -30.78
C GLU A 12 -13.38 -1.01 -30.08
N ILE A 13 -12.27 -1.23 -30.80
CA ILE A 13 -11.05 -1.84 -30.24
C ILE A 13 -10.40 -0.90 -29.21
N ARG A 14 -10.34 0.40 -29.52
CA ARG A 14 -9.78 1.41 -28.61
C ARG A 14 -10.64 1.57 -27.36
N GLU A 15 -11.96 1.67 -27.53
CA GLU A 15 -12.92 1.73 -26.41
C GLU A 15 -12.85 0.48 -25.54
N SER A 16 -12.74 -0.70 -26.14
CA SER A 16 -12.57 -1.96 -25.41
C SER A 16 -11.28 -1.98 -24.60
N ALA A 17 -10.16 -1.54 -25.18
CA ALA A 17 -8.88 -1.46 -24.48
C ALA A 17 -8.91 -0.47 -23.29
N LEU A 18 -9.55 0.69 -23.47
CA LEU A 18 -9.79 1.65 -22.40
C LEU A 18 -10.69 1.05 -21.31
N GLY A 19 -11.75 0.35 -21.69
CA GLY A 19 -12.65 -0.34 -20.77
C GLY A 19 -11.93 -1.40 -19.94
N LEU A 20 -11.06 -2.20 -20.55
CA LEU A 20 -10.22 -3.18 -19.85
C LEU A 20 -9.25 -2.50 -18.87
N THR A 21 -8.63 -1.40 -19.28
CA THR A 21 -7.72 -0.63 -18.42
C THR A 21 -8.45 -0.10 -17.18
N LYS A 22 -9.68 0.43 -17.35
CA LYS A 22 -10.51 0.89 -16.23
C LYS A 22 -10.89 -0.25 -15.28
N ARG A 23 -11.29 -1.41 -15.81
CA ARG A 23 -11.60 -2.59 -14.99
C ARG A 23 -10.38 -3.08 -14.22
N LEU A 24 -9.21 -3.10 -14.84
CA LEU A 24 -7.96 -3.46 -14.18
C LEU A 24 -7.63 -2.50 -13.03
N ALA A 25 -7.81 -1.19 -13.24
CA ALA A 25 -7.62 -0.17 -12.21
C ALA A 25 -8.57 -0.39 -11.02
N GLN A 26 -9.85 -0.67 -11.30
CA GLN A 26 -10.84 -0.96 -10.27
C GLN A 26 -10.48 -2.21 -9.46
N THR A 27 -10.15 -3.32 -10.13
CA THR A 27 -9.75 -4.57 -9.45
C THR A 27 -8.47 -4.37 -8.63
N ALA A 28 -7.52 -3.57 -9.11
CA ALA A 28 -6.33 -3.22 -8.32
C ALA A 28 -6.71 -2.45 -7.04
N GLN A 29 -7.64 -1.49 -7.12
CA GLN A 29 -8.15 -0.76 -5.94
C GLN A 29 -8.85 -1.67 -4.94
N GLU A 30 -9.67 -2.61 -5.41
CA GLU A 30 -10.31 -3.63 -4.57
C GLU A 30 -9.25 -4.49 -3.87
N THR A 31 -8.23 -4.95 -4.61
CA THR A 31 -7.12 -5.74 -4.06
C THR A 31 -6.34 -4.97 -2.98
N PHE A 32 -6.17 -3.65 -3.12
CA PHE A 32 -5.57 -2.82 -2.06
C PHE A 32 -6.43 -2.77 -0.81
N GLY A 33 -7.76 -2.70 -0.96
CA GLY A 33 -8.69 -2.78 0.16
C GLY A 33 -8.63 -4.13 0.87
N ASP A 34 -8.63 -5.23 0.11
CA ASP A 34 -8.51 -6.58 0.67
C ASP A 34 -7.19 -6.76 1.44
N PHE A 35 -6.09 -6.21 0.90
CA PHE A 35 -4.79 -6.26 1.57
C PHE A 35 -4.77 -5.46 2.87
N GLU A 36 -5.34 -4.26 2.89
CA GLU A 36 -5.49 -3.44 4.09
C GLU A 36 -6.28 -4.18 5.17
N GLU A 37 -7.42 -4.76 4.81
CA GLU A 37 -8.26 -5.54 5.73
C GLU A 37 -7.50 -6.76 6.29
N ALA A 38 -6.76 -7.46 5.44
CA ALA A 38 -5.94 -8.60 5.85
C ALA A 38 -4.82 -8.19 6.82
N VAL A 39 -4.17 -7.04 6.61
CA VAL A 39 -3.16 -6.50 7.51
C VAL A 39 -3.77 -6.08 8.85
N GLU A 40 -4.90 -5.38 8.83
CA GLU A 40 -5.57 -4.92 10.04
C GLU A 40 -6.03 -6.10 10.91
N LYS A 41 -6.56 -7.15 10.28
CA LYS A 41 -7.13 -8.33 10.96
C LYS A 41 -6.12 -9.45 11.23
N ASP A 42 -4.83 -9.27 10.94
CA ASP A 42 -3.83 -10.31 11.18
C ASP A 42 -3.79 -10.74 12.66
N ALA A 43 -4.26 -11.96 12.93
CA ALA A 43 -4.32 -12.56 14.25
C ALA A 43 -3.14 -13.51 14.53
N THR A 44 -2.13 -13.53 13.66
CA THR A 44 -0.99 -14.45 13.76
C THR A 44 -0.27 -14.24 15.10
N LYS A 45 -0.13 -15.31 15.89
CA LYS A 45 0.47 -15.31 17.23
C LYS A 45 1.99 -15.47 17.18
N THR A 46 2.66 -14.74 16.29
CA THR A 46 4.12 -14.76 16.23
C THR A 46 4.65 -14.06 17.47
N ALA A 47 5.25 -14.82 18.38
CA ALA A 47 5.79 -14.28 19.63
C ALA A 47 7.12 -13.57 19.35
N VAL A 48 7.13 -12.25 19.49
CA VAL A 48 8.35 -11.45 19.64
C VAL A 48 8.49 -11.11 21.12
N LEU A 49 9.14 -12.00 21.88
CA LEU A 49 9.17 -11.91 23.34
C LEU A 49 9.99 -10.72 23.88
N ASP A 50 10.84 -10.13 23.04
CA ASP A 50 11.78 -9.06 23.35
C ASP A 50 11.34 -7.68 22.81
N GLY A 51 10.16 -7.60 22.17
CA GLY A 51 9.63 -6.35 21.63
C GLY A 51 10.37 -5.85 20.38
N THR A 52 11.06 -6.70 19.63
CA THR A 52 11.68 -6.30 18.35
C THR A 52 10.65 -6.00 17.27
N VAL A 53 11.13 -5.66 16.06
CA VAL A 53 10.29 -5.52 14.87
C VAL A 53 9.54 -6.82 14.61
N HIS A 54 8.22 -6.74 14.49
CA HIS A 54 7.34 -7.86 14.20
C HIS A 54 7.49 -8.27 12.72
N PRO A 55 7.45 -9.57 12.37
CA PRO A 55 7.55 -10.01 10.97
C PRO A 55 6.47 -9.44 10.05
N LEU A 56 5.26 -9.21 10.56
CA LEU A 56 4.21 -8.50 9.82
C LEU A 56 4.67 -7.10 9.39
N THR A 57 5.35 -6.37 10.27
CA THR A 57 5.85 -5.02 9.99
C THR A 57 6.83 -5.03 8.84
N SER A 58 7.83 -5.93 8.86
CA SER A 58 8.80 -6.02 7.78
C SER A 58 8.17 -6.47 6.47
N TYR A 59 7.21 -7.40 6.51
CA TYR A 59 6.46 -7.86 5.35
C TYR A 59 5.66 -6.72 4.69
N VAL A 60 4.83 -6.02 5.46
CA VAL A 60 3.99 -4.92 4.95
C VAL A 60 4.84 -3.76 4.44
N ILE A 61 5.92 -3.43 5.15
CA ILE A 61 6.85 -2.40 4.69
C ILE A 61 7.50 -2.80 3.37
N ASN A 62 7.96 -4.05 3.22
CA ASN A 62 8.52 -4.52 1.95
C ASN A 62 7.49 -4.49 0.81
N TYR A 63 6.23 -4.82 1.09
CA TYR A 63 5.15 -4.66 0.13
C TYR A 63 5.01 -3.20 -0.32
N VAL A 64 4.99 -2.26 0.62
CA VAL A 64 4.93 -0.83 0.29
C VAL A 64 6.15 -0.38 -0.52
N LYS A 65 7.36 -0.90 -0.27
CA LYS A 65 8.53 -0.60 -1.11
C LYS A 65 8.28 -1.02 -2.56
N PHE A 66 7.73 -2.21 -2.78
CA PHE A 66 7.39 -2.67 -4.12
C PHE A 66 6.33 -1.77 -4.78
N LEU A 67 5.36 -1.23 -4.02
CA LEU A 67 4.41 -0.26 -4.60
C LEU A 67 5.10 1.01 -5.11
N PHE A 68 6.12 1.50 -4.41
CA PHE A 68 6.92 2.63 -4.87
C PHE A 68 7.74 2.29 -6.13
N ASP A 69 8.27 1.07 -6.24
CA ASP A 69 8.96 0.63 -7.47
C ASP A 69 8.03 0.66 -8.70
N TYR A 70 6.72 0.43 -8.50
CA TYR A 70 5.68 0.50 -9.54
C TYR A 70 4.94 1.84 -9.60
N GLN A 71 5.45 2.91 -8.97
CA GLN A 71 4.76 4.19 -8.87
C GLN A 71 4.32 4.74 -10.24
N SER A 72 5.17 4.69 -11.27
CA SER A 72 4.84 5.21 -12.60
C SER A 72 3.68 4.45 -13.25
N THR A 73 3.70 3.12 -13.15
CA THR A 73 2.64 2.25 -13.65
C THR A 73 1.33 2.46 -12.89
N LEU A 74 1.39 2.59 -11.56
CA LEU A 74 0.20 2.85 -10.73
C LEU A 74 -0.40 4.22 -11.02
N LYS A 75 0.42 5.27 -11.18
CA LYS A 75 -0.04 6.60 -11.59
C LYS A 75 -0.76 6.57 -12.95
N GLN A 76 -0.23 5.81 -13.90
CA GLN A 76 -0.84 5.63 -15.22
C GLN A 76 -2.15 4.84 -15.11
N LEU A 77 -2.15 3.75 -14.34
CA LEU A 77 -3.32 2.89 -14.15
C LEU A 77 -4.49 3.66 -13.51
N PHE A 78 -4.19 4.53 -12.55
CA PHE A 78 -5.17 5.38 -11.87
C PHE A 78 -5.51 6.67 -12.59
N GLN A 79 -4.92 6.92 -13.77
CA GLN A 79 -5.15 8.12 -14.57
C GLN A 79 -4.88 9.43 -13.80
N GLU A 80 -3.93 9.38 -12.85
CA GLU A 80 -3.55 10.55 -12.02
C GLU A 80 -2.97 11.71 -12.83
N PHE A 81 -2.62 11.48 -14.10
CA PHE A 81 -2.09 12.51 -15.00
C PHE A 81 -3.18 13.39 -15.65
N GLU A 82 -4.45 12.95 -15.69
CA GLU A 82 -5.53 13.71 -16.33
C GLU A 82 -6.31 14.60 -15.35
N ASN A 83 -6.30 14.27 -14.06
CA ASN A 83 -6.97 15.04 -13.02
C ASN A 83 -5.98 16.03 -12.41
N GLY A 84 -5.77 17.18 -13.06
CA GLY A 84 -4.82 18.24 -12.66
C GLY A 84 -5.08 18.95 -11.32
N THR A 85 -5.71 18.28 -10.36
CA THR A 85 -5.84 18.73 -8.98
C THR A 85 -4.76 18.07 -8.14
N GLU A 86 -4.13 18.85 -7.25
CA GLU A 86 -3.24 18.39 -6.16
C GLU A 86 -3.98 17.50 -5.13
N SER A 87 -4.89 16.61 -5.57
CA SER A 87 -5.42 15.56 -4.72
C SER A 87 -4.27 14.62 -4.39
N ASP A 88 -4.05 14.37 -3.10
CA ASP A 88 -3.12 13.35 -2.61
C ASP A 88 -3.14 12.14 -3.55
N SER A 89 -2.00 11.81 -4.16
CA SER A 89 -1.92 10.71 -5.14
C SER A 89 -2.64 9.48 -4.58
N GLN A 90 -3.40 8.76 -5.39
CA GLN A 90 -4.10 7.54 -4.98
C GLN A 90 -3.11 6.56 -4.34
N LEU A 91 -1.88 6.52 -4.85
CA LEU A 91 -0.76 5.79 -4.25
C LEU A 91 -0.44 6.23 -2.82
N ALA A 92 -0.40 7.53 -2.54
CA ALA A 92 -0.20 8.06 -1.19
C ALA A 92 -1.38 7.69 -0.28
N SER A 93 -2.61 7.81 -0.76
CA SER A 93 -3.82 7.41 -0.01
C SER A 93 -3.79 5.92 0.37
N VAL A 94 -3.52 5.04 -0.59
CA VAL A 94 -3.38 3.59 -0.36
C VAL A 94 -2.24 3.30 0.62
N THR A 95 -1.09 3.94 0.44
CA THR A 95 0.06 3.76 1.35
C THR A 95 -0.29 4.17 2.77
N MET A 96 -0.96 5.32 2.95
CA MET A 96 -1.37 5.80 4.26
C MET A 96 -2.34 4.84 4.94
N ARG A 97 -3.33 4.32 4.21
CA ARG A 97 -4.31 3.35 4.72
C ARG A 97 -3.64 2.04 5.16
N ILE A 98 -2.75 1.49 4.36
CA ILE A 98 -1.97 0.28 4.73
C ILE A 98 -1.13 0.53 5.98
N MET A 99 -0.47 1.70 6.08
CA MET A 99 0.34 2.07 7.24
C MET A 99 -0.52 2.24 8.50
N GLN A 100 -1.74 2.75 8.36
CA GLN A 100 -2.68 2.90 9.47
C GLN A 100 -3.24 1.55 9.92
N ALA A 101 -3.62 0.67 8.99
CA ALA A 101 -4.03 -0.71 9.29
C ALA A 101 -2.95 -1.47 10.06
N LEU A 102 -1.70 -1.34 9.62
CA LEU A 102 -0.56 -1.95 10.32
C LEU A 102 -0.39 -1.38 11.75
N GLN A 103 -0.52 -0.06 11.93
CA GLN A 103 -0.44 0.57 13.25
C GLN A 103 -1.56 0.08 14.19
N THR A 104 -2.80 0.04 13.71
CA THR A 104 -3.95 -0.48 14.48
C THR A 104 -3.72 -1.92 14.90
N ASN A 105 -3.24 -2.76 13.98
CA ASN A 105 -2.94 -4.16 14.26
C ASN A 105 -1.84 -4.31 15.32
N LEU A 106 -0.74 -3.55 15.18
CA LEU A 106 0.36 -3.56 16.13
C LEU A 106 -0.06 -3.06 17.52
N ASP A 107 -0.91 -2.03 17.61
CA ASP A 107 -1.51 -1.59 18.88
C ASP A 107 -2.30 -2.73 19.53
N GLY A 108 -3.14 -3.43 18.77
CA GLY A 108 -3.85 -4.62 19.21
C GLY A 108 -2.92 -5.73 19.73
N LYS A 109 -1.83 -6.03 19.01
CA LYS A 109 -0.84 -7.03 19.42
C LYS A 109 -0.04 -6.59 20.65
N SER A 110 0.26 -5.30 20.79
CA SER A 110 1.05 -4.75 21.90
C SER A 110 0.36 -4.93 23.26
N LYS A 111 -0.98 -5.02 23.28
CA LYS A 111 -1.79 -5.27 24.48
C LYS A 111 -1.65 -6.70 25.04
N GLN A 112 -0.96 -7.59 24.31
CA GLN A 112 -0.69 -8.95 24.78
C GLN A 112 0.50 -9.04 25.74
N TYR A 113 1.36 -8.01 25.78
CA TYR A 113 2.43 -7.94 26.77
C TYR A 113 1.86 -7.58 28.14
N LYS A 114 2.37 -8.26 29.18
CA LYS A 114 1.98 -7.98 30.58
C LYS A 114 2.67 -6.74 31.13
N ASP A 115 3.88 -6.45 30.66
CA ASP A 115 4.68 -5.31 31.08
C ASP A 115 4.39 -4.10 30.17
N PRO A 116 3.84 -2.99 30.71
CA PRO A 116 3.61 -1.77 29.96
C PRO A 116 4.87 -1.21 29.28
N ALA A 117 6.05 -1.36 29.88
CA ALA A 117 7.29 -0.89 29.29
C ALA A 117 7.60 -1.65 27.98
N LEU A 118 7.34 -2.95 27.96
CA LEU A 118 7.54 -3.80 26.79
C LEU A 118 6.52 -3.52 25.68
N THR A 119 5.27 -3.19 26.03
CA THR A 119 4.26 -2.69 25.08
C THR A 119 4.76 -1.45 24.36
N HIS A 120 5.25 -0.45 25.10
CA HIS A 120 5.76 0.79 24.50
C HIS A 120 7.03 0.58 23.68
N LEU A 121 7.94 -0.27 24.15
CA LEU A 121 9.17 -0.62 23.43
C LEU A 121 8.85 -1.29 22.08
N PHE A 122 7.91 -2.24 22.08
CA PHE A 122 7.44 -2.90 20.87
C PHE A 122 6.86 -1.92 19.87
N LEU A 123 5.95 -1.04 20.30
CA LEU A 123 5.36 -0.02 19.43
C LEU A 123 6.42 0.93 18.88
N MET A 124 7.33 1.41 19.74
CA MET A 124 8.42 2.29 19.34
C MET A 124 9.29 1.65 18.25
N ASN A 125 9.72 0.40 18.45
CA ASN A 125 10.59 -0.30 17.51
C ASN A 125 9.92 -0.48 16.14
N ASN A 126 8.65 -0.87 16.13
CA ASN A 126 7.91 -1.11 14.89
C ASN A 126 7.58 0.20 14.17
N ILE A 127 7.08 1.23 14.86
CA ILE A 127 6.79 2.55 14.27
C ILE A 127 8.09 3.20 13.76
N HIS A 128 9.17 3.12 14.53
CA HIS A 128 10.48 3.61 14.10
C HIS A 128 10.95 2.91 12.82
N TYR A 129 10.82 1.58 12.74
CA TYR A 129 11.16 0.81 11.55
C TYR A 129 10.33 1.24 10.33
N MET A 130 9.02 1.47 10.51
CA MET A 130 8.13 1.96 9.45
C MET A 130 8.60 3.32 8.94
N VAL A 131 8.77 4.31 9.83
CA VAL A 131 9.20 5.67 9.47
C VAL A 131 10.56 5.67 8.77
N ARG A 132 11.53 4.92 9.31
CA ARG A 132 12.86 4.80 8.71
C ARG A 132 12.80 4.18 7.32
N SER A 133 11.96 3.17 7.12
CA SER A 133 11.84 2.49 5.84
C SER A 133 11.17 3.36 4.78
N VAL A 134 10.10 4.07 5.13
CA VAL A 134 9.41 5.01 4.20
C VAL A 134 10.35 6.14 3.79
N ARG A 135 11.10 6.72 4.72
CA ARG A 135 12.13 7.72 4.41
C ARG A 135 13.17 7.22 3.41
N SER A 136 13.56 5.95 3.52
CA SER A 136 14.50 5.33 2.58
C SER A 136 13.91 5.18 1.17
N CYS A 137 12.62 4.89 1.04
CA CYS A 137 11.95 4.79 -0.27
C CYS A 137 11.86 6.15 -0.96
N LEU A 138 11.49 7.19 -0.21
CA LEU A 138 11.40 8.56 -0.74
C LEU A 138 12.76 9.13 -1.15
N ALA A 139 13.86 8.68 -0.55
CA ALA A 139 15.21 9.13 -0.88
C ALA A 139 15.79 8.47 -2.16
N CYS A 140 15.16 7.41 -2.67
CA CYS A 140 15.54 6.75 -3.93
C CYS A 140 14.69 7.19 -5.12
N SER A 141 13.72 8.09 -4.91
CA SER A 141 12.88 8.69 -5.95
C SER A 141 13.45 10.03 -6.42
#